data_AF-A0A4Q3UF07-F1
#
_entry.id   AF-A0A4Q3UF07-F1
#
_cell.length_a   1.000
_cell.length_b   1.000
_cell.length_c   1.000
_cell.angle_alpha   90.00
_cell.angle_beta   90.00
_cell.angle_gamma   90.00
#
_symmetry.space_group_name_H-M   'P 1'
#
loop_
_entity.id
_entity.type
_entity.pdbx_description
1 polymer ?
#
loop_
_entity_poly.entity_id
_entity_poly.type
_entity_poly.pdbx_seq_one_letter_code
_entity_poly.pdbx_strand_id
1 'polypeptide(L)'
;MGLKAALSKPFAAWIMRGVAQWKRNAVKTQQEILERNLSLAKDTAFGKDHHFETIKSYDDYKRLVPVRDYEDLKPYVDRMVAGEENVLWRGKPQYFAKTSGTTSGVKYIPISRESMPEHIKAARNALLSYIHETGRAD
;
A
#
# COMPACT_ATOMS: atom_id res chain seq x y z
N MET A 1 9.92 33.75 -13.36
CA MET A 1 9.46 32.38 -13.05
C MET A 1 9.40 31.60 -14.36
N GLY A 2 10.09 30.47 -14.46
CA GLY A 2 10.07 29.66 -15.69
C GLY A 2 8.67 29.09 -15.96
N LEU A 3 8.36 28.84 -17.24
CA LEU A 3 7.07 28.26 -17.67
C LEU A 3 6.68 27.00 -16.87
N LYS A 4 7.68 26.17 -16.50
CA LYS A 4 7.49 24.98 -15.66
C LYS A 4 6.94 25.29 -14.27
N ALA A 5 7.43 26.36 -13.63
CA ALA A 5 6.98 26.79 -12.30
C ALA A 5 5.58 27.43 -12.34
N ALA A 6 5.21 28.06 -13.45
CA ALA A 6 3.86 28.59 -13.65
C ALA A 6 2.81 27.46 -13.83
N LEU A 7 3.19 26.36 -14.50
CA LEU A 7 2.32 25.22 -14.73
C LEU A 7 2.24 24.24 -13.53
N SER A 8 3.27 24.18 -12.69
CA SER A 8 3.31 23.26 -11.54
C SER A 8 2.35 23.66 -10.42
N LYS A 9 2.12 24.95 -10.18
CA LYS A 9 1.19 25.46 -9.15
C LYS A 9 -0.28 25.08 -9.38
N PRO A 10 -0.90 25.33 -10.56
CA PRO A 10 -2.27 24.91 -10.81
C PRO A 10 -2.41 23.38 -10.82
N PHE A 11 -1.40 22.67 -11.32
CA PHE A 11 -1.39 21.20 -11.27
C PHE A 11 -1.32 20.67 -9.83
N ALA A 12 -0.46 21.26 -8.99
CA ALA A 12 -0.37 20.95 -7.58
C ALA A 12 -1.71 21.19 -6.87
N ALA A 13 -2.35 22.33 -7.11
CA ALA A 13 -3.66 22.63 -6.53
C ALA A 13 -4.73 21.60 -6.97
N TRP A 14 -4.75 21.18 -8.24
CA TRP A 14 -5.68 20.15 -8.71
C TRP A 14 -5.45 18.80 -8.02
N ILE A 15 -4.20 18.34 -7.92
CA ILE A 15 -3.85 17.10 -7.21
C ILE A 15 -4.24 17.21 -5.73
N MET A 16 -3.95 18.32 -5.07
CA MET A 16 -4.25 18.52 -3.64
C MET A 16 -5.74 18.62 -3.36
N ARG A 17 -6.56 19.12 -4.30
CA ARG A 17 -8.03 19.03 -4.20
C ARG A 17 -8.51 17.59 -4.18
N GLY A 18 -7.95 16.74 -5.04
CA GLY A 18 -8.21 15.30 -5.00
C GLY A 18 -7.79 14.68 -3.67
N VAL A 19 -6.63 15.10 -3.15
CA VAL A 19 -6.15 14.65 -1.83
C VAL A 19 -7.09 15.05 -0.70
N ALA A 20 -7.54 16.31 -0.68
CA ALA A 20 -8.49 16.81 0.29
C ALA A 20 -9.84 16.06 0.22
N GLN A 21 -10.28 15.69 -0.98
CA GLN A 21 -11.53 14.96 -1.16
C GLN A 21 -11.51 13.58 -0.50
N TRP A 22 -10.45 12.78 -0.69
CA TRP A 22 -10.38 11.47 -0.03
C TRP A 22 -10.13 11.61 1.47
N LYS A 23 -9.36 12.62 1.92
CA LYS A 23 -9.18 12.93 3.35
C LYS A 23 -10.51 13.22 4.05
N ARG A 24 -11.40 14.00 3.42
CA ARG A 24 -12.74 14.28 3.97
C ARG A 24 -13.63 13.05 4.07
N ASN A 25 -13.37 12.01 3.27
CA ASN A 25 -14.13 10.76 3.24
C ASN A 25 -13.32 9.57 3.78
N ALA A 26 -12.31 9.82 4.63
CA ALA A 26 -11.27 8.84 4.98
C ALA A 26 -11.83 7.51 5.49
N VAL A 27 -12.86 7.52 6.35
CA VAL A 27 -13.48 6.30 6.88
C VAL A 27 -14.06 5.44 5.76
N LYS A 28 -14.87 6.04 4.88
CA LYS A 28 -15.45 5.35 3.72
C LYS A 28 -14.36 4.83 2.79
N THR A 29 -13.35 5.65 2.49
CA THR A 29 -12.22 5.25 1.64
C THR A 29 -11.43 4.08 2.24
N GLN A 30 -11.18 4.06 3.55
CA GLN A 30 -10.52 2.93 4.22
C GLN A 30 -11.36 1.65 4.15
N GLN A 31 -12.68 1.75 4.36
CA GLN A 31 -13.59 0.61 4.23
C GLN A 31 -13.57 0.03 2.81
N GLU A 32 -13.67 0.87 1.78
CA GLU A 32 -13.60 0.45 0.37
C GLU A 32 -12.25 -0.21 0.03
N ILE A 33 -11.15 0.31 0.58
CA ILE A 33 -9.81 -0.29 0.40
C ILE A 33 -9.75 -1.66 1.06
N LEU A 34 -10.25 -1.80 2.29
CA LEU A 34 -10.28 -3.07 3.01
C LEU A 34 -11.07 -4.12 2.23
N GLU A 35 -12.32 -3.81 1.86
CA GLU A 35 -13.20 -4.71 1.11
C GLU A 35 -12.55 -5.16 -0.22
N ARG A 36 -11.98 -4.20 -0.96
CA ARG A 36 -11.27 -4.50 -2.21
C ARG A 36 -10.09 -5.44 -1.96
N ASN A 37 -9.26 -5.16 -0.95
CA ASN A 37 -8.07 -5.98 -0.67
C ASN A 37 -8.45 -7.40 -0.24
N LEU A 38 -9.47 -7.55 0.62
CA LEU A 38 -9.99 -8.86 1.02
C LEU A 38 -10.50 -9.63 -0.19
N SER A 39 -11.29 -9.00 -1.06
CA SER A 39 -11.80 -9.62 -2.27
C SER A 39 -10.69 -10.07 -3.22
N LEU A 40 -9.63 -9.29 -3.37
CA LEU A 40 -8.51 -9.61 -4.26
C LEU A 40 -7.58 -10.69 -3.70
N ALA A 41 -7.48 -10.79 -2.38
CA ALA A 41 -6.56 -11.68 -1.70
C ALA A 41 -7.20 -12.97 -1.15
N LYS A 42 -8.52 -13.15 -1.28
CA LYS A 42 -9.25 -14.27 -0.68
C LYS A 42 -8.72 -15.66 -1.07
N ASP A 43 -8.22 -15.80 -2.31
CA ASP A 43 -7.73 -17.08 -2.84
C ASP A 43 -6.26 -17.36 -2.51
N THR A 44 -5.57 -16.41 -1.86
CA THR A 44 -4.18 -16.58 -1.42
C THR A 44 -4.09 -17.53 -0.23
N ALA A 45 -2.90 -18.05 0.05
CA ALA A 45 -2.67 -18.87 1.24
C ALA A 45 -3.07 -18.12 2.51
N PHE A 46 -2.63 -16.87 2.65
CA PHE A 46 -3.01 -16.02 3.78
C PHE A 46 -4.52 -15.76 3.83
N GLY A 47 -5.15 -15.47 2.68
CA GLY A 47 -6.59 -15.24 2.61
C GLY A 47 -7.42 -16.45 3.05
N LYS A 48 -6.98 -17.66 2.69
CA LYS A 48 -7.61 -18.93 3.09
C LYS A 48 -7.43 -19.20 4.59
N ASP A 49 -6.21 -19.04 5.10
CA ASP A 49 -5.88 -19.26 6.51
C ASP A 49 -6.67 -18.33 7.45
N HIS A 50 -7.12 -17.17 6.95
CA HIS A 50 -7.85 -16.15 7.70
C HIS A 50 -9.31 -16.00 7.25
N HIS A 51 -9.81 -16.93 6.44
CA HIS A 51 -11.20 -16.97 5.98
C HIS A 51 -11.72 -15.66 5.38
N PHE A 52 -10.94 -15.00 4.51
CA PHE A 52 -11.29 -13.70 3.92
C PHE A 52 -12.67 -13.68 3.25
N GLU A 53 -13.11 -14.80 2.67
CA GLU A 53 -14.45 -14.92 2.06
C GLU A 53 -15.62 -14.76 3.04
N THR A 54 -15.36 -14.98 4.34
CA THR A 54 -16.38 -14.90 5.39
C THR A 54 -16.45 -13.53 6.06
N ILE A 55 -15.46 -12.66 5.82
CA ILE A 55 -15.34 -11.35 6.45
C ILE A 55 -16.37 -10.40 5.81
N LYS A 56 -17.33 -9.92 6.60
CA LYS A 56 -18.38 -8.98 6.15
C LYS A 56 -18.30 -7.61 6.84
N SER A 57 -17.45 -7.48 7.84
CA SER A 57 -17.30 -6.28 8.65
C SER A 57 -15.87 -6.10 9.12
N TYR A 58 -15.53 -4.88 9.55
CA TYR A 58 -14.24 -4.61 10.18
C TYR A 58 -14.05 -5.39 11.49
N ASP A 59 -15.13 -5.66 12.23
CA ASP A 59 -15.06 -6.47 13.45
C ASP A 59 -14.76 -7.94 13.15
N ASP A 60 -15.31 -8.50 12.07
CA ASP A 60 -14.90 -9.82 11.57
C ASP A 60 -13.43 -9.83 11.18
N TYR A 61 -12.96 -8.80 10.46
CA TYR A 61 -11.57 -8.68 10.05
C TYR A 61 -10.62 -8.69 11.26
N LYS A 62 -10.86 -7.85 12.26
CA LYS A 62 -10.03 -7.81 13.48
C LYS A 62 -9.99 -9.13 14.23
N ARG A 63 -11.11 -9.85 14.27
CA ARG A 63 -11.22 -11.14 14.95
C ARG A 63 -10.45 -12.24 14.21
N LEU A 64 -10.51 -12.23 12.88
CA LEU A 64 -9.92 -13.26 12.04
C LEU A 64 -8.46 -12.99 11.67
N VAL A 65 -8.02 -11.72 11.67
CA VAL A 65 -6.67 -11.31 11.27
C VAL A 65 -5.95 -10.64 12.45
N PRO A 66 -5.19 -11.41 13.26
CA PRO A 66 -4.49 -10.85 14.41
C PRO A 66 -3.32 -9.96 13.97
N VAL A 67 -2.97 -9.00 14.84
CA VAL A 67 -1.75 -8.20 14.70
C VAL A 67 -0.55 -9.12 14.84
N ARG A 68 0.44 -8.95 13.95
CA ARG A 68 1.63 -9.80 13.83
C ARG A 68 2.88 -8.97 13.64
N ASP A 69 4.00 -9.51 14.07
CA ASP A 69 5.30 -8.99 13.69
C ASP A 69 5.83 -9.65 12.40
N TYR A 70 7.09 -9.36 12.06
CA TYR A 70 7.70 -9.93 10.87
C TYR A 70 7.95 -11.44 11.01
N GLU A 71 8.33 -11.91 12.20
CA GLU A 71 8.68 -13.31 12.42
C GLU A 71 7.44 -14.20 12.27
N ASP A 72 6.28 -13.72 12.72
CA ASP A 72 5.00 -14.40 12.51
C ASP A 72 4.61 -14.49 11.01
N LEU A 73 5.03 -13.51 10.20
CA LEU A 73 4.77 -13.48 8.75
C LEU A 73 5.88 -14.16 7.93
N LYS A 74 7.05 -14.40 8.54
CA LYS A 74 8.23 -14.93 7.87
C LYS A 74 7.97 -16.26 7.14
N PRO A 75 7.19 -17.22 7.66
CA PRO A 75 6.89 -18.46 6.93
C PRO A 75 6.21 -18.21 5.57
N TYR A 76 5.33 -17.21 5.48
CA TYR A 76 4.71 -16.82 4.21
C TYR A 76 5.69 -16.08 3.30
N VAL A 77 6.53 -15.21 3.86
CA VAL A 77 7.53 -14.48 3.08
C VAL A 77 8.57 -15.43 2.50
N ASP A 78 9.04 -16.41 3.26
CA ASP A 78 10.02 -17.41 2.80
C ASP A 78 9.47 -18.22 1.62
N ARG A 79 8.18 -18.59 1.65
CA ARG A 79 7.48 -19.22 0.51
C ARG A 79 7.49 -18.33 -0.73
N MET A 80 7.21 -17.04 -0.58
CA MET A 80 7.27 -16.08 -1.69
C MET A 80 8.70 -15.92 -2.24
N VAL A 81 9.70 -15.88 -1.37
CA VAL A 81 11.13 -15.81 -1.74
C VAL A 81 11.55 -17.07 -2.51
N ALA A 82 11.04 -18.23 -2.13
CA ALA A 82 11.22 -19.49 -2.86
C ALA A 82 10.47 -19.53 -4.21
N GLY A 83 9.69 -18.50 -4.54
CA GLY A 83 8.99 -18.36 -5.82
C GLY A 83 7.56 -18.90 -5.81
N GLU A 84 6.99 -19.20 -4.66
CA GLU A 84 5.57 -19.57 -4.56
C GLU A 84 4.67 -18.36 -4.83
N GLU A 85 3.62 -18.56 -5.64
CA GLU A 85 2.65 -17.51 -5.98
C GLU A 85 1.44 -17.54 -5.04
N ASN A 86 0.69 -16.43 -4.96
CA ASN A 86 -0.58 -16.36 -4.23
C ASN A 86 -0.44 -16.67 -2.73
N VAL A 87 0.61 -16.15 -2.08
CA VAL A 87 0.88 -16.43 -0.66
C VAL A 87 0.28 -15.35 0.26
N LEU A 88 0.93 -14.19 0.41
CA LEU A 88 0.38 -13.02 1.13
C LEU A 88 -0.46 -12.12 0.23
N TRP A 89 -0.16 -12.14 -1.06
CA TRP A 89 -0.84 -11.37 -2.10
C TRP A 89 -0.92 -12.22 -3.37
N ARG A 90 -1.88 -11.91 -4.23
CA ARG A 90 -2.07 -12.62 -5.51
C ARG A 90 -0.85 -12.47 -6.42
N GLY A 91 -0.56 -13.50 -7.19
CA GLY A 91 0.60 -13.61 -8.07
C GLY A 91 1.93 -13.65 -7.33
N LYS A 92 3.01 -13.33 -8.05
CA LYS A 92 4.36 -13.17 -7.51
C LYS A 92 4.66 -11.70 -7.20
N PRO A 93 5.45 -11.41 -6.15
CA PRO A 93 5.99 -10.06 -5.97
C PRO A 93 6.90 -9.70 -7.15
N GLN A 94 6.87 -8.43 -7.55
CA GLN A 94 7.71 -7.90 -8.62
C GLN A 94 9.16 -7.72 -8.13
N TYR A 95 9.32 -7.28 -6.87
CA TYR A 95 10.61 -7.09 -6.22
C TYR A 95 10.49 -7.42 -4.73
N PHE A 96 11.63 -7.62 -4.07
CA PHE A 96 11.70 -7.60 -2.61
C PHE A 96 12.53 -6.41 -2.17
N ALA A 97 11.94 -5.54 -1.35
CA ALA A 97 12.71 -4.55 -0.63
C ALA A 97 13.44 -5.23 0.52
N LYS A 98 14.78 -5.14 0.51
CA LYS A 98 15.63 -5.65 1.56
C LYS A 98 15.82 -4.57 2.61
N THR A 99 15.41 -4.82 3.84
CA THR A 99 15.76 -3.95 4.97
C THR A 99 17.10 -4.40 5.55
N SER A 100 17.88 -3.47 6.08
CA SER A 100 19.21 -3.71 6.67
C SER A 100 19.12 -4.37 8.05
N GLY A 101 18.28 -5.41 8.17
CA GLY A 101 17.81 -5.98 9.43
C GLY A 101 18.86 -6.04 10.54
N THR A 102 18.42 -5.70 11.75
CA THR A 102 19.20 -5.90 12.97
C THR A 102 19.23 -7.39 13.33
N THR A 103 19.43 -7.72 14.60
CA THR A 103 19.75 -9.04 15.18
C THR A 103 19.03 -10.29 14.63
N SER A 104 17.86 -10.16 14.01
CA SER A 104 17.06 -11.27 13.44
C SER A 104 17.38 -11.60 11.97
N GLY A 105 18.37 -10.95 11.36
CA GLY A 105 18.75 -11.18 9.97
C GLY A 105 17.95 -10.36 8.97
N VAL A 106 18.13 -10.68 7.68
CA VAL A 106 17.57 -9.90 6.58
C VAL A 106 16.06 -10.08 6.48
N LYS A 107 15.32 -8.96 6.52
CA LYS A 107 13.87 -8.96 6.24
C LYS A 107 13.61 -8.57 4.79
N TYR A 108 12.83 -9.39 4.11
CA TYR A 108 12.33 -9.16 2.76
C TYR A 108 10.89 -8.69 2.81
N ILE A 109 10.63 -7.51 2.24
CA ILE A 109 9.28 -6.96 2.10
C ILE A 109 8.84 -7.11 0.64
N PRO A 110 7.81 -7.93 0.35
CA PRO A 110 7.36 -8.14 -1.03
C PRO A 110 6.70 -6.86 -1.58
N ILE A 111 7.11 -6.46 -2.79
CA ILE A 111 6.53 -5.34 -3.53
C ILE A 111 5.69 -5.91 -4.67
N SER A 112 4.38 -5.64 -4.65
CA SER A 112 3.47 -6.13 -5.68
C SER A 112 3.57 -5.28 -6.96
N ARG A 113 3.15 -5.85 -8.08
CA ARG A 113 3.06 -5.09 -9.34
C ARG A 113 2.09 -3.91 -9.21
N GLU A 114 1.02 -4.09 -8.44
CA GLU A 114 -0.02 -3.07 -8.24
C GLU A 114 0.43 -1.91 -7.33
N SER A 115 1.37 -2.13 -6.41
CA SER A 115 1.86 -1.05 -5.54
C SER A 115 2.85 -0.12 -6.24
N MET A 116 3.55 -0.60 -7.27
CA MET A 116 4.60 0.15 -7.98
C MET A 116 4.14 1.52 -8.51
N PRO A 117 3.01 1.65 -9.24
CA PRO A 117 2.50 2.96 -9.67
C PRO A 117 2.16 3.89 -8.51
N GLU A 118 1.67 3.34 -7.38
CA GLU A 118 1.29 4.13 -6.21
C GLU A 118 2.52 4.70 -5.49
N HIS A 119 3.68 4.03 -5.50
CA HIS A 119 4.93 4.59 -4.99
C HIS A 119 5.36 5.86 -5.76
N ILE A 120 5.27 5.83 -7.09
CA ILE A 120 5.60 6.97 -7.96
C ILE A 120 4.62 8.12 -7.72
N LYS A 121 3.32 7.79 -7.65
CA LYS A 121 2.25 8.75 -7.38
C LYS A 121 2.42 9.39 -6.00
N ALA A 122 2.81 8.63 -4.98
CA ALA A 122 3.07 9.14 -3.64
C ALA A 122 4.25 10.13 -3.63
N ALA A 123 5.38 9.77 -4.25
CA ALA A 123 6.54 10.66 -4.38
C ALA A 123 6.19 11.96 -5.11
N ARG A 124 5.47 11.86 -6.24
CA ARG A 124 4.98 13.03 -6.99
C ARG A 124 4.06 13.90 -6.12
N ASN A 125 3.09 13.28 -5.44
CA ASN A 125 2.14 14.01 -4.61
C ASN A 125 2.81 14.69 -3.41
N ALA A 126 3.87 14.12 -2.85
CA ALA A 126 4.66 14.76 -1.79
C ALA A 126 5.29 16.09 -2.28
N LEU A 127 5.92 16.07 -3.45
CA LEU A 127 6.48 17.29 -4.07
C LEU A 127 5.39 18.32 -4.40
N LEU A 128 4.27 17.87 -4.97
CA LEU A 128 3.15 18.77 -5.28
C LEU A 128 2.47 19.33 -4.03
N SER A 129 2.45 18.57 -2.93
CA SER A 129 2.00 19.08 -1.64
C SER A 129 2.89 20.22 -1.18
N TYR A 130 4.21 20.07 -1.23
CA TYR A 130 5.14 21.15 -0.88
C TYR A 130 4.91 22.41 -1.75
N ILE A 131 4.77 22.24 -3.07
CA ILE A 131 4.49 23.35 -3.99
C ILE A 131 3.16 24.04 -3.64
N HIS A 132 2.12 23.26 -3.31
CA HIS A 132 0.81 23.79 -2.98
C HIS A 132 0.82 24.59 -1.66
N GLU A 133 1.48 24.06 -0.63
CA GLU A 133 1.52 24.67 0.70
C GLU A 133 2.44 25.91 0.74
N THR A 134 3.56 25.88 0.02
CA THR A 134 4.58 26.94 0.11
C THR A 134 4.57 27.93 -1.06
N GLY A 135 3.94 27.56 -2.18
CA GLY A 135 4.01 28.31 -3.43
C GLY A 135 5.39 28.32 -4.10
N ARG A 136 6.38 27.60 -3.54
CA ARG A 136 7.73 27.44 -4.10
C ARG A 136 7.74 26.32 -5.12
N ALA A 137 8.26 26.61 -6.30
CA ALA A 137 8.15 25.74 -7.49
C ALA A 137 9.42 25.80 -8.37
N ASP A 138 10.45 26.43 -7.82
CA ASP A 138 11.81 26.58 -8.32
C ASP A 138 12.69 25.37 -7.98
#